data_AF-A0A2T2XD60-F1
#
_entry.id   AF-A0A2T2XD60-F1
#
_cell.length_a   1.000
_cell.length_b   1.000
_cell.length_c   1.000
_cell.angle_alpha   90.00
_cell.angle_beta   90.00
_cell.angle_gamma   90.00
#
_symmetry.space_group_name_H-M   'P 1'
#
loop_
_entity.id
_entity.type
_entity.pdbx_description
1 polymer ?
#
loop_
_entity_poly.entity_id
_entity_poly.type
_entity_poly.pdbx_seq_one_letter_code
_entity_poly.pdbx_strand_id
1 'polypeptide(L)' 'MAQAVDVVCHMTVDIADTTPHVDYEGTRYYFCCGGCAKSFQENPTHYVNQNKV' A
#
# COMPACT_ATOMS: atom_id res chain seq x y z
N MET A 1 -16.48 6.45 -0.30
CA MET A 1 -15.67 5.29 -0.69
C MET A 1 -14.27 5.60 -0.21
N ALA A 2 -13.67 4.71 0.58
CA ALA A 2 -12.31 4.95 1.06
C ALA A 2 -11.35 4.61 -0.10
N GLN A 3 -10.41 5.50 -0.39
CA GLN A 3 -9.39 5.29 -1.41
C GLN A 3 -8.02 5.37 -0.76
N ALA A 4 -7.11 4.55 -1.23
CA ALA A 4 -5.72 4.57 -0.82
C ALA A 4 -4.82 4.72 -2.05
N VAL A 5 -3.64 5.27 -1.84
CA VAL A 5 -2.62 5.32 -2.86
C VAL A 5 -1.67 4.15 -2.62
N ASP A 6 -1.53 3.30 -3.63
CA ASP A 6 -0.52 2.26 -3.63
C ASP A 6 0.86 2.91 -3.73
N VAL A 7 1.67 2.81 -2.69
CA VAL A 7 3.02 3.41 -2.62
C VAL A 7 4.05 2.74 -3.52
N VAL A 8 3.73 1.59 -4.13
CA VAL A 8 4.62 0.88 -5.06
C VAL A 8 4.43 1.39 -6.49
N CYS A 9 3.19 1.59 -6.92
CA CYS A 9 2.86 2.01 -8.29
C CYS A 9 2.27 3.43 -8.40
N HIS A 10 2.03 4.11 -7.28
CA HIS A 10 1.37 5.42 -7.17
C HIS A 10 -0.04 5.46 -7.79
N MET A 11 -0.69 4.31 -7.89
CA MET A 11 -2.06 4.22 -8.39
C MET A 11 -3.05 4.40 -7.24
N THR A 12 -4.13 5.14 -7.48
CA THR A 12 -5.25 5.21 -6.53
C THR A 12 -6.06 3.92 -6.64
N VAL A 13 -6.30 3.29 -5.49
CA VAL A 13 -7.05 2.04 -5.37
C VAL A 13 -8.24 2.25 -4.45
N ASP A 14 -9.39 1.70 -4.85
CA ASP A 14 -10.56 1.70 -3.99
C ASP A 14 -10.39 0.65 -2.89
N ILE A 15 -10.56 1.09 -1.65
CA ILE A 15 -10.49 0.23 -0.47
C ILE A 15 -11.82 -0.54 -0.38
N ALA A 16 -11.73 -1.84 -0.59
CA ALA A 16 -12.79 -2.81 -0.35
C ALA A 16 -12.27 -3.89 0.61
N ASP A 17 -13.18 -4.67 1.22
CA ASP A 17 -12.82 -5.76 2.13
C ASP A 17 -11.89 -6.81 1.49
N THR A 18 -11.95 -6.93 0.16
CA THR A 18 -11.11 -7.85 -0.62
C THR A 18 -9.80 -7.24 -1.11
N THR A 19 -9.58 -5.93 -0.91
CA THR A 19 -8.40 -5.24 -1.41
C THR A 19 -7.15 -5.71 -0.66
N PRO A 20 -6.06 -6.07 -1.37
CA PRO A 20 -4.80 -6.44 -0.74
C PRO A 20 -4.30 -5.32 0.16
N HIS A 21 -4.03 -5.63 1.43
CA HIS A 21 -3.53 -4.67 2.40
C HIS A 21 -2.45 -5.27 3.28
N VAL A 22 -1.57 -4.40 3.78
CA VAL A 22 -0.48 -4.74 4.69
C VAL A 22 -0.47 -3.74 5.82
N ASP A 23 -0.50 -4.23 7.05
CA ASP A 23 -0.36 -3.41 8.24
C ASP A 23 1.14 -3.24 8.56
N TYR A 24 1.62 -1.99 8.55
CA TYR A 24 3.01 -1.64 8.81
C TYR A 24 3.10 -0.40 9.71
N GLU A 25 3.87 -0.50 10.81
CA GLU A 25 4.01 0.56 11.83
C GLU A 25 2.68 1.12 12.35
N GLY A 26 1.65 0.28 12.47
CA GLY A 26 0.31 0.68 12.90
C GLY A 26 -0.51 1.43 11.83
N THR A 27 0.01 1.53 10.60
CA THR A 27 -0.70 2.08 9.44
C THR A 27 -1.05 0.96 8.47
N ARG A 28 -2.31 0.93 8.02
CA ARG A 28 -2.77 -0.01 7.00
C ARG A 28 -2.53 0.57 5.60
N TYR A 29 -1.68 -0.09 4.83
CA TYR A 29 -1.42 0.24 3.42
C TYR A 29 -2.23 -0.67 2.51
N TYR A 30 -2.77 -0.12 1.43
CA TYR A 30 -3.55 -0.86 0.44
C TYR A 30 -2.83 -0.84 -0.91
N PHE A 31 -2.99 -1.93 -1.66
CA PHE A 31 -2.26 -2.17 -2.91
C PHE A 31 -3.21 -2.56 -4.03
N CYS A 32 -2.85 -2.19 -5.26
CA CYS A 32 -3.66 -2.50 -6.44
C CYS A 32 -3.72 -4.00 -6.75
N CYS A 33 -2.67 -4.73 -6.34
CA CYS A 33 -2.56 -6.15 -6.56
C CYS A 33 -1.67 -6.80 -5.50
N GLY A 34 -1.75 -8.14 -5.39
CA GLY A 34 -0.88 -8.91 -4.50
C GLY A 34 0.62 -8.79 -4.84
N GLY A 35 0.96 -8.46 -6.09
CA GLY A 35 2.34 -8.17 -6.48
C GLY A 35 2.91 -6.93 -5.78
N CYS A 36 2.15 -5.83 -5.77
CA CYS A 36 2.53 -4.60 -5.08
C CYS A 36 2.58 -4.81 -3.56
N ALA A 37 1.61 -5.53 -2.99
CA ALA A 37 1.66 -5.90 -1.57
C ALA A 37 2.91 -6.70 -1.22
N LYS A 38 3.33 -7.65 -2.08
CA LYS A 38 4.55 -8.44 -1.87
C LYS A 38 5.81 -7.57 -1.97
N SER A 39 5.93 -6.73 -2.99
CA SER A 39 7.07 -5.81 -3.12
C SER A 39 7.17 -4.88 -1.91
N PHE A 40 6.04 -4.39 -1.43
CA PHE A 40 5.98 -3.61 -0.20
C PHE A 40 6.41 -4.42 1.03
N GLN A 41 5.98 -5.67 1.18
CA GLN A 41 6.43 -6.53 2.29
C GLN A 41 7.94 -6.82 2.24
N GLU A 42 8.53 -6.92 1.05
CA GLU A 42 9.97 -7.13 0.89
C GLU A 42 10.78 -5.90 1.32
N ASN A 43 10.31 -4.67 1.05
CA ASN A 43 11.02 -3.44 1.38
C ASN A 43 10.10 -2.29 1.85
N PRO A 44 9.36 -2.45 2.96
CA PRO A 44 8.30 -1.49 3.34
C PRO A 44 8.88 -0.12 3.69
N THR A 45 10.00 -0.06 4.40
CA THR A 45 10.72 1.18 4.72
C THR A 45 11.06 2.01 3.49
N HIS A 46 11.43 1.38 2.36
CA HIS A 46 11.77 2.11 1.14
C HIS A 46 10.54 2.84 0.57
N TYR A 47 9.38 2.19 0.54
CA TYR A 47 8.15 2.77 -0.01
C TYR A 47 7.48 3.76 0.97
N VAL A 48 7.48 3.47 2.27
CA VAL A 48 6.87 4.35 3.28
C VAL A 48 7.63 5.67 3.42
N ASN A 49 8.96 5.65 3.28
CA ASN A 49 9.77 6.87 3.42
C ASN A 49 9.66 7.81 2.21
N GLN A 50 9.22 7.31 1.05
CA GLN A 50 8.98 8.12 -0.14
C GLN A 50 7.69 8.95 -0.09
N ASN A 51 6.78 8.65 0.84
CA ASN A 51 5.49 9.34 0.96
C ASN A 51 5.45 10.40 2.09
N LYS A 52 6.61 10.77 2.65
CA LYS A 52 6.74 11.89 3.61
C LYS A 52 7.11 13.18 2.87
N VAL A 53 6.10 13.88 2.34
CA VAL A 53 6.18 15.30 1.94
C VAL A 53 5.24 16.12 2.81
#